data_AF-A0A0P1ESZ2-F1
#
_entry.id   AF-A0A0P1ESZ2-F1
#
_cell.length_a   1.000
_cell.length_b   1.000
_cell.length_c   1.000
_cell.angle_alpha   90.00
_cell.angle_beta   90.00
_cell.angle_gamma   90.00
#
_symmetry.space_group_name_H-M   'P 1'
#
loop_
_entity.id
_entity.type
_entity.pdbx_description
1 polymer ?
#
loop_
_entity_poly.entity_id
_entity_poly.type
_entity_poly.pdbx_seq_one_letter_code
_entity_poly.pdbx_strand_id
1 'polypeptide(L)'
;MTSDLWFEILSRASPNRPEPLDDLINEDRDAKPLGKVIFPNMRLAPSLMLWDREPGGPVHIGVRVHEPPETPYRIARLLAAAAMEREVFPVILSRVDYCGLERFGFRVERVPEEAAAAQAAEEEIRKYWDLAIIIDGHEIGLLG
;
A
#
# COMPACT_ATOMS: atom_id res chain seq x y z
N MET A 1 -9.76 7.39 -7.20
CA MET A 1 -10.02 6.10 -7.87
C MET A 1 -11.53 5.96 -8.03
N THR A 2 -12.01 5.47 -9.17
CA THR A 2 -13.45 5.29 -9.44
C THR A 2 -13.94 3.94 -8.88
N SER A 3 -15.25 3.80 -8.67
CA SER A 3 -15.87 2.55 -8.20
C SER A 3 -15.51 1.33 -9.06
N ASP A 4 -15.40 1.53 -10.37
CA ASP A 4 -15.08 0.47 -11.34
C ASP A 4 -13.71 -0.18 -11.10
N LEU A 5 -12.73 0.61 -10.63
CA LEU A 5 -11.38 0.13 -10.36
C LEU A 5 -11.35 -0.80 -9.13
N TRP A 6 -12.20 -0.57 -8.12
CA TRP A 6 -12.28 -1.45 -6.96
C TRP A 6 -12.98 -2.77 -7.26
N PHE A 7 -14.01 -2.74 -8.12
CA PHE A 7 -14.62 -3.96 -8.64
C PHE A 7 -13.61 -4.80 -9.44
N GLU A 8 -12.75 -4.17 -10.23
CA GLU A 8 -11.67 -4.85 -10.94
C GLU A 8 -10.70 -5.54 -9.97
N ILE A 9 -10.35 -4.89 -8.86
CA ILE A 9 -9.49 -5.46 -7.81
C ILE A 9 -10.16 -6.66 -7.14
N LEU A 10 -11.45 -6.55 -6.76
CA LEU A 10 -12.21 -7.66 -6.16
C LEU A 10 -12.33 -8.85 -7.11
N SER A 11 -12.58 -8.60 -8.40
CA SER A 11 -12.67 -9.67 -9.41
C SER A 11 -11.37 -10.46 -9.58
N ARG A 12 -10.23 -9.82 -9.28
CA ARG A 12 -8.89 -10.43 -9.38
C ARG A 12 -8.43 -11.11 -8.09
N ALA A 13 -9.12 -10.90 -6.97
CA ALA A 13 -8.78 -11.48 -5.67
C ALA A 13 -9.27 -12.93 -5.51
N SER A 14 -9.11 -13.76 -6.55
CA SER A 14 -9.36 -15.21 -6.50
C SER A 14 -8.10 -15.95 -6.02
N PRO A 15 -8.21 -16.97 -5.15
CA PRO A 15 -7.08 -17.81 -4.76
C PRO A 15 -6.52 -18.64 -5.92
N ASN A 16 -7.35 -18.99 -6.91
CA ASN A 16 -6.93 -19.67 -8.13
C ASN A 16 -6.93 -18.65 -9.28
N ARG A 17 -5.75 -18.11 -9.59
CA ARG A 17 -5.55 -17.32 -10.81
C ARG A 17 -4.47 -18.00 -11.66
N PRO A 18 -4.63 -18.06 -13.00
CA PRO A 18 -3.52 -18.45 -13.87
C PRO A 18 -2.33 -17.52 -13.62
N GLU A 19 -1.18 -18.12 -13.30
CA GLU A 19 0.06 -17.37 -13.16
C GLU A 19 0.45 -16.77 -14.53
N PRO A 20 0.99 -15.54 -14.55
CA PRO A 20 1.50 -14.97 -15.78
C PRO A 20 2.60 -15.89 -16.31
N LEU A 21 2.45 -16.41 -17.53
CA LEU A 21 3.44 -17.29 -18.15
C LEU A 21 4.82 -16.61 -18.20
N ASP A 22 4.85 -15.28 -18.34
CA ASP A 22 6.08 -14.49 -18.36
C ASP A 22 6.84 -14.54 -17.02
N ASP A 23 6.16 -14.78 -15.89
CA ASP A 23 6.81 -14.95 -14.58
C ASP A 23 7.35 -16.38 -14.42
N LEU A 24 6.65 -17.39 -14.94
CA LEU A 24 7.06 -18.80 -14.96
C LEU A 24 8.24 -19.08 -15.90
N ILE A 25 8.42 -18.27 -16.95
CA ILE A 25 9.54 -18.42 -17.90
C ILE A 25 10.82 -17.76 -17.34
N ASN A 26 10.69 -16.86 -16.37
CA ASN A 26 11.80 -16.07 -15.81
C ASN A 26 12.17 -16.48 -14.37
N GLU A 27 12.11 -17.79 -14.04
CA GLU A 27 12.39 -18.35 -12.71
C GLU A 27 13.75 -17.91 -12.09
N ASP A 28 14.66 -17.34 -12.88
CA ASP A 28 15.94 -16.74 -12.46
C ASP A 28 15.89 -15.19 -12.31
N ARG A 29 14.74 -14.58 -12.01
CA ARG A 29 14.78 -13.21 -11.46
C ARG A 29 15.23 -13.29 -10.01
N ASP A 30 16.56 -13.28 -9.83
CA ASP A 30 17.22 -12.89 -8.59
C ASP A 30 16.38 -11.81 -7.91
N ALA A 31 16.07 -12.00 -6.63
CA ALA A 31 15.39 -11.01 -5.81
C ALA A 31 16.09 -9.67 -6.08
N LYS A 32 15.38 -8.73 -6.72
CA LYS A 32 15.98 -7.45 -7.08
C LYS A 32 16.56 -6.85 -5.80
N PRO A 33 17.83 -6.42 -5.80
CA PRO A 33 18.45 -5.90 -4.59
C PRO A 33 17.62 -4.72 -4.08
N LEU A 34 17.47 -4.66 -2.76
CA LEU A 34 16.72 -3.65 -2.02
C LEU A 34 16.97 -2.26 -2.61
N GLY A 35 15.91 -1.65 -3.13
CA GLY A 35 15.95 -0.28 -3.60
C GLY A 35 16.21 0.62 -2.40
N LYS A 36 17.33 1.36 -2.39
CA LYS A 36 17.59 2.30 -1.30
C LYS A 36 16.53 3.41 -1.34
N VAL A 37 15.75 3.53 -0.27
CA VAL A 37 14.84 4.66 -0.11
C VAL A 37 15.67 5.93 0.06
N ILE A 38 15.65 6.79 -0.97
CA ILE A 38 16.29 8.11 -0.94
C ILE A 38 15.19 9.11 -0.59
N PHE A 39 15.02 9.39 0.71
CA PHE A 39 14.24 10.55 1.11
C PHE A 39 15.03 11.81 0.75
N PRO A 40 14.44 12.76 0.02
CA PRO A 40 15.11 14.00 -0.30
C PRO A 40 15.35 14.77 1.00
N ASN A 41 16.62 15.06 1.31
CA ASN A 41 17.00 15.86 2.47
C ASN A 41 16.71 17.34 2.18
N MET A 42 15.44 17.71 2.17
CA MET A 42 14.96 19.06 1.87
C MET A 42 14.72 19.85 3.16
N ARG A 43 15.18 21.11 3.18
CA ARG A 43 14.89 22.07 4.25
C ARG A 43 13.60 22.86 4.01
N LEU A 44 12.92 22.62 2.89
CA LEU A 44 11.69 23.30 2.51
C LEU A 44 10.51 22.53 3.07
N ALA A 45 9.66 23.22 3.83
CA ALA A 45 8.36 22.66 4.19
C ALA A 45 7.50 22.53 2.92
N PRO A 46 6.81 21.40 2.71
CA PRO A 46 5.91 21.25 1.58
C PRO A 46 4.81 22.32 1.63
N SER A 47 4.50 22.92 0.49
CA SER A 47 3.45 23.94 0.38
C SER A 47 2.08 23.31 0.62
N LEU A 48 1.34 23.84 1.60
CA LEU A 48 -0.03 23.41 1.89
C LEU A 48 -0.99 23.65 0.71
N MET A 49 -0.70 24.64 -0.15
CA MET A 49 -1.57 25.01 -1.27
C MET A 49 -1.38 24.13 -2.52
N LEU A 50 -0.33 23.30 -2.58
CA LEU A 50 -0.16 22.34 -3.68
C LEU A 50 -1.10 21.13 -3.56
N TRP A 51 -1.78 20.99 -2.41
CA TRP A 51 -2.51 19.78 -2.03
C TRP A 51 -3.96 20.10 -1.60
N ASP A 52 -4.53 21.20 -2.12
CA ASP A 52 -5.93 21.53 -1.87
C ASP A 52 -6.80 20.37 -2.39
N ARG A 53 -7.46 19.66 -1.48
CA ARG A 53 -8.30 18.52 -1.82
C ARG A 53 -9.69 19.01 -2.16
N GLU A 54 -10.28 18.43 -3.21
CA GLU A 54 -11.70 18.65 -3.45
C GLU A 54 -12.50 18.15 -2.24
N PRO A 55 -13.39 18.99 -1.67
CA PRO A 55 -14.28 18.55 -0.60
C PRO A 55 -15.13 17.38 -1.10
N GLY A 56 -15.10 16.25 -0.39
CA GLY A 56 -15.80 15.02 -0.76
C GLY A 56 -14.93 13.89 -1.33
N GLY A 57 -13.60 14.05 -1.37
CA GLY A 57 -12.68 12.95 -1.70
C GLY A 57 -12.62 11.85 -0.62
N PRO A 58 -12.12 10.65 -0.96
CA PRO A 58 -12.04 9.53 -0.02
C PRO A 58 -11.07 9.81 1.14
N VAL A 59 -11.37 9.24 2.31
CA VAL A 59 -10.51 9.33 3.50
C VAL A 59 -9.32 8.40 3.35
N HIS A 60 -8.10 8.91 3.45
CA HIS A 60 -6.90 8.07 3.28
C HIS A 60 -6.55 7.38 4.60
N ILE A 61 -6.22 6.09 4.53
CA ILE A 61 -5.80 5.28 5.67
C ILE A 61 -4.46 4.61 5.37
N GLY A 62 -3.57 4.55 6.35
CA GLY A 62 -2.31 3.81 6.25
C GLY A 62 -2.48 2.36 6.70
N VAL A 63 -1.84 1.42 6.00
CA VAL A 63 -1.79 0.00 6.39
C VAL A 63 -0.33 -0.43 6.50
N ARG A 64 0.16 -0.72 7.70
CA ARG A 64 1.54 -1.17 7.90
C ARG A 64 1.73 -2.60 7.44
N VAL A 65 2.84 -2.85 6.76
CA VAL A 65 3.27 -4.18 6.38
C VAL A 65 4.75 -4.33 6.69
N HIS A 66 5.04 -5.07 7.76
CA HIS A 66 6.40 -5.33 8.23
C HIS A 66 7.03 -6.55 7.55
N GLU A 67 6.22 -7.50 7.14
CA GLU A 67 6.60 -8.72 6.43
C GLU A 67 5.54 -9.04 5.37
N PRO A 68 5.87 -9.79 4.30
CA PRO A 68 4.89 -10.17 3.29
C PRO A 68 3.76 -10.98 3.96
N PRO A 69 2.49 -10.58 3.81
CA PRO A 69 1.39 -11.32 4.40
C PRO A 69 1.31 -12.75 3.83
N GLU A 70 0.96 -13.74 4.66
CA GLU A 70 0.80 -15.13 4.20
C GLU A 70 -0.28 -15.26 3.12
N THR A 71 -1.35 -14.45 3.23
CA THR A 71 -2.48 -14.47 2.29
C THR A 71 -2.82 -13.07 1.76
N PRO A 72 -1.98 -12.48 0.88
CA PRO A 72 -2.15 -11.10 0.41
C PRO A 72 -3.50 -10.85 -0.28
N TYR A 73 -4.08 -11.88 -0.90
CA TYR A 73 -5.39 -11.79 -1.55
C TYR A 73 -6.55 -11.55 -0.55
N ARG A 74 -6.46 -12.10 0.67
CA ARG A 74 -7.49 -11.90 1.70
C ARG A 74 -7.49 -10.46 2.18
N ILE A 75 -6.30 -9.93 2.49
CA ILE A 75 -6.11 -8.53 2.88
C ILE A 75 -6.56 -7.60 1.76
N ALA A 76 -6.15 -7.86 0.52
CA ALA A 76 -6.58 -7.09 -0.66
C ALA A 76 -8.10 -7.03 -0.78
N ARG A 77 -8.80 -8.16 -0.58
CA ARG A 77 -10.26 -8.22 -0.62
C ARG A 77 -10.91 -7.39 0.49
N LEU A 78 -10.40 -7.48 1.72
CA LEU A 78 -10.92 -6.70 2.86
C LEU A 78 -10.70 -5.20 2.67
N LEU A 79 -9.52 -4.80 2.20
CA LEU A 79 -9.19 -3.40 1.92
C LEU A 79 -10.03 -2.84 0.77
N ALA A 80 -10.25 -3.63 -0.29
CA ALA A 80 -11.11 -3.22 -1.39
C ALA A 80 -12.58 -3.08 -0.96
N ALA A 81 -13.09 -4.02 -0.15
CA ALA A 81 -14.43 -3.91 0.43
C ALA A 81 -14.56 -2.65 1.31
N ALA A 82 -13.57 -2.40 2.19
CA ALA A 82 -13.56 -1.19 3.01
C ALA A 82 -13.54 0.09 2.16
N ALA A 83 -12.73 0.12 1.09
CA ALA A 83 -12.66 1.25 0.18
C ALA A 83 -14.00 1.55 -0.51
N MET A 84 -14.76 0.52 -0.87
CA MET A 84 -16.08 0.67 -1.49
C MET A 84 -17.17 1.06 -0.48
N GLU A 85 -17.17 0.44 0.71
CA GLU A 85 -18.24 0.63 1.70
C GLU A 85 -18.09 1.90 2.54
N ARG A 86 -16.85 2.33 2.78
CA ARG A 86 -16.52 3.43 3.71
C ARG A 86 -15.86 4.61 3.01
N GLU A 87 -15.77 4.58 1.68
CA GLU A 87 -15.10 5.60 0.87
C GLU A 87 -13.68 5.92 1.38
N VAL A 88 -12.95 4.88 1.78
CA VAL A 88 -11.55 5.01 2.21
C VAL A 88 -10.58 4.70 1.07
N PHE A 89 -9.38 5.29 1.14
CA PHE A 89 -8.27 5.01 0.24
C PHE A 89 -7.10 4.40 1.02
N PRO A 90 -6.88 3.08 0.93
CA PRO A 90 -5.75 2.43 1.59
C PRO A 90 -4.41 2.76 0.92
N VAL A 91 -3.47 3.28 1.71
CA VAL A 91 -2.07 3.46 1.35
C VAL A 91 -1.24 2.46 2.16
N ILE A 92 -0.57 1.54 1.47
CA ILE A 92 0.23 0.50 2.11
C ILE A 92 1.60 1.08 2.48
N LEU A 93 1.98 0.97 3.74
CA LEU A 93 3.26 1.41 4.29
C LEU A 93 4.13 0.18 4.50
N SER A 94 4.98 -0.11 3.51
CA SER A 94 5.70 -1.37 3.45
C SER A 94 7.15 -1.22 3.83
N ARG A 95 7.62 -2.03 4.80
CA ARG A 95 9.03 -2.18 5.15
C ARG A 95 9.76 -3.26 4.35
N VAL A 96 9.07 -3.86 3.38
CA VAL A 96 9.62 -4.89 2.48
C VAL A 96 9.54 -4.42 1.05
N ASP A 97 10.39 -4.97 0.19
CA ASP A 97 10.46 -4.60 -1.24
C ASP A 97 9.26 -5.02 -2.06
N TYR A 98 8.55 -6.06 -1.65
CA TYR A 98 7.37 -6.54 -2.35
C TYR A 98 6.49 -7.29 -1.35
N CYS A 99 5.34 -6.72 -1.02
CA CYS A 99 4.40 -7.32 -0.07
C CYS A 99 3.29 -8.13 -0.75
N GLY A 100 3.23 -8.13 -2.08
CA GLY A 100 2.22 -8.85 -2.85
C GLY A 100 0.86 -8.16 -2.88
N LEU A 101 0.72 -6.95 -2.33
CA LEU A 101 -0.46 -6.10 -2.50
C LEU A 101 -0.36 -5.24 -3.77
N GLU A 102 0.86 -4.97 -4.23
CA GLU A 102 1.16 -4.23 -5.45
C GLU A 102 0.43 -4.81 -6.68
N ARG A 103 0.41 -6.14 -6.81
CA ARG A 103 -0.26 -6.85 -7.93
C ARG A 103 -1.78 -6.66 -7.98
N PHE A 104 -2.39 -6.24 -6.87
CA PHE A 104 -3.81 -5.91 -6.80
C PHE A 104 -4.06 -4.41 -7.00
N GLY A 105 -3.07 -3.63 -7.45
CA GLY A 105 -3.24 -2.21 -7.75
C GLY A 105 -3.24 -1.29 -6.53
N PHE A 106 -2.87 -1.79 -5.34
CA PHE A 106 -2.72 -0.93 -4.17
C PHE A 106 -1.53 0.01 -4.32
N ARG A 107 -1.70 1.24 -3.81
CA ARG A 107 -0.59 2.18 -3.65
C ARG A 107 0.28 1.70 -2.49
N VAL A 108 1.55 1.42 -2.78
CA VAL A 108 2.55 1.02 -1.79
C VAL A 108 3.62 2.09 -1.67
N GLU A 109 3.77 2.65 -0.49
CA GLU A 109 4.87 3.53 -0.10
C GLU A 109 5.93 2.73 0.66
N ARG A 110 7.18 2.88 0.27
CA ARG A 110 8.30 2.22 0.93
C ARG A 110 8.71 2.99 2.18
N VAL A 111 8.85 2.27 3.27
CA VAL A 111 9.28 2.77 4.58
C VAL A 111 10.61 2.10 4.92
N PRO A 112 11.61 2.83 5.47
CA PRO A 112 12.87 2.24 5.90
C PRO A 112 12.68 1.08 6.89
N GLU A 113 13.61 0.13 6.91
CA GLU A 113 13.60 -0.98 7.88
C GLU A 113 13.94 -0.52 9.30
N GLU A 114 14.88 0.43 9.43
CA GLU A 114 15.34 0.96 10.71
C GLU A 114 14.20 1.74 11.40
N ALA A 115 13.95 1.44 12.67
CA ALA A 115 12.73 1.87 13.36
C ALA A 115 12.58 3.39 13.47
N ALA A 116 13.65 4.14 13.73
CA ALA A 116 13.59 5.60 13.83
C ALA A 116 13.37 6.26 12.47
N ALA A 117 14.08 5.80 11.44
CA ALA A 117 13.88 6.22 10.06
C ALA A 117 12.48 5.84 9.53
N ALA A 118 11.97 4.68 9.93
CA ALA A 118 10.62 4.23 9.61
C ALA A 118 9.57 5.17 10.20
N GLN A 119 9.71 5.52 11.48
CA GLN A 119 8.79 6.43 12.16
C GLN A 119 8.80 7.82 11.51
N ALA A 120 9.97 8.36 11.19
CA ALA A 120 10.10 9.65 10.51
C ALA A 120 9.44 9.62 9.12
N ALA A 121 9.70 8.57 8.34
CA ALA A 121 9.07 8.37 7.04
C ALA A 121 7.54 8.22 7.15
N GLU A 122 7.04 7.44 8.11
CA GLU A 122 5.60 7.28 8.36
C GLU A 122 4.94 8.63 8.70
N GLU A 123 5.62 9.51 9.45
CA GLU A 123 5.12 10.85 9.76
C GLU A 123 5.08 11.78 8.55
N GLU A 124 6.09 11.72 7.68
CA GLU A 124 6.11 12.47 6.42
C GLU A 124 5.03 11.98 5.47
N ILE A 125 4.92 10.66 5.29
CA ILE A 125 3.91 10.01 4.44
C ILE A 125 2.51 10.30 4.99
N ARG A 126 2.31 10.29 6.32
CA ARG A 126 1.04 10.66 6.96
C ARG A 126 0.63 12.09 6.58
N LYS A 127 1.56 13.04 6.60
CA LYS A 127 1.27 14.44 6.23
C LYS A 127 1.01 14.57 4.73
N TYR A 128 1.81 13.89 3.91
CA TYR A 128 1.69 13.93 2.45
C TYR A 128 0.35 13.36 1.96
N TRP A 129 -0.04 12.19 2.46
CA TRP A 129 -1.30 11.54 2.12
C TRP A 129 -2.47 11.99 3.00
N ASP A 130 -2.23 12.84 4.01
CA ASP A 130 -3.22 13.25 5.00
C ASP A 130 -3.99 12.02 5.53
N LEU A 131 -3.23 11.06 6.08
CA LEU A 131 -3.75 9.79 6.58
C LEU A 131 -4.48 10.02 7.90
N ALA A 132 -5.76 9.64 7.94
CA ALA A 132 -6.59 9.78 9.14
C ALA A 132 -6.11 8.84 10.26
N ILE A 133 -5.77 7.61 9.91
CA ILE A 133 -5.28 6.57 10.83
C ILE A 133 -4.24 5.69 10.14
N ILE A 134 -3.43 4.99 10.92
CA ILE A 134 -2.54 3.93 10.43
C ILE A 134 -2.82 2.67 11.25
N ILE A 135 -3.21 1.59 10.57
CA ILE A 135 -3.54 0.29 11.15
C ILE A 135 -2.47 -0.75 10.81
N ASP A 136 -2.41 -1.84 11.58
CA ASP A 136 -1.52 -2.96 11.31
C ASP A 136 -2.13 -3.93 10.29
N GLY A 137 -1.41 -4.21 9.20
CA GLY A 137 -1.86 -5.13 8.15
C GLY A 137 -1.89 -6.60 8.58
N HIS A 138 -1.09 -7.00 9.58
CA HIS A 138 -1.13 -8.34 10.14
C HIS A 138 -2.48 -8.61 10.82
N GLU A 139 -3.00 -7.65 11.59
CA GLU A 139 -4.30 -7.76 12.26
C GLU A 139 -5.45 -7.93 11.27
N ILE A 140 -5.38 -7.27 10.09
CA ILE A 140 -6.38 -7.41 9.02
C ILE A 140 -6.40 -8.84 8.48
N GLY A 141 -5.23 -9.46 8.35
CA GLY A 141 -5.10 -10.84 7.89
C GLY A 141 -5.78 -11.86 8.80
N LEU A 142 -5.92 -11.55 10.09
CA LEU A 142 -6.54 -12.43 11.10
C LEU A 142 -8.09 -12.38 11.08
N LEU A 143 -8.69 -11.38 10.45
CA LEU A 143 -10.14 -11.17 10.43
C LEU A 143 -10.89 -12.05 9.40
N GLY A 144 -10.23 -13.04 8.79
CA GLY A 144 -10.81 -13.84 7.70
C GLY A 144 -10.35 -15.30 7.62
#